data_AF-A0A074YTX4-F1
#
_entry.id   AF-A0A074YTX4-F1
#
_cell.length_a   1.000
_cell.length_b   1.000
_cell.length_c   1.000
_cell.angle_alpha   90.00
_cell.angle_beta   90.00
_cell.angle_gamma   90.00
#
_symmetry.space_group_name_H-M   'P 1'
#
loop_
_entity.id
_entity.type
_entity.pdbx_description
1 polymer ?
#
loop_
_entity_poly.entity_id
_entity_poly.type
_entity_poly.pdbx_seq_one_letter_code
_entity_poly.pdbx_strand_id
1 'polypeptide(L)'
;MGAYCYAELGTMMPRSGADYSYVYEAFGPFFGFLRLWIEVIVARPVSAAIISMVFANYLLRPAFPTCTESPPAAVRLLACVCV
;
A
#
# COMPACT_ATOMS: atom_id res chain seq x y z
N MET A 1 -7.77 17.90 -7.41
CA MET A 1 -8.92 18.23 -6.52
C MET A 1 -8.77 17.59 -5.15
N GLY A 2 -8.73 16.25 -5.01
CA GLY A 2 -8.61 15.60 -3.70
C GLY A 2 -7.38 15.99 -2.87
N ALA A 3 -6.23 16.20 -3.50
CA ALA A 3 -5.01 16.64 -2.81
C ALA A 3 -5.12 18.03 -2.17
N TYR A 4 -5.92 18.94 -2.76
CA TYR A 4 -6.14 20.27 -2.19
C TYR A 4 -7.05 20.21 -0.96
N CYS A 5 -8.12 19.41 -1.02
CA CYS A 5 -8.97 19.17 0.16
C CYS A 5 -8.19 18.52 1.30
N TYR A 6 -7.28 17.58 1.00
CA TYR A 6 -6.40 16.98 2.00
C TYR A 6 -5.41 17.98 2.60
N ALA A 7 -4.90 18.92 1.79
CA ALA A 7 -4.02 19.98 2.27
C ALA A 7 -4.76 20.94 3.21
N GLU A 8 -5.99 21.34 2.89
CA GLU A 8 -6.83 22.18 3.76
C GLU A 8 -7.21 21.47 5.07
N LEU A 9 -7.52 20.18 5.01
CA LEU A 9 -7.84 19.39 6.20
C LEU A 9 -6.60 19.22 7.12
N GLY A 10 -5.42 19.05 6.52
CA GLY A 10 -4.15 18.94 7.24
C GLY A 10 -3.68 20.22 7.91
N THR A 11 -4.07 21.39 7.39
CA THR A 11 -3.81 22.67 8.06
C THR A 11 -4.84 22.97 9.15
N MET A 12 -6.09 22.51 9.02
CA MET A 12 -7.12 22.69 10.06
C MET A 12 -6.93 21.80 11.30
N MET A 13 -6.39 20.59 11.14
CA MET A 13 -6.20 19.64 12.25
C MET A 13 -4.76 19.12 12.32
N PRO A 14 -3.85 19.80 13.04
CA PRO A 14 -2.46 19.38 13.20
C PRO A 14 -2.33 18.29 14.28
N ARG A 15 -3.08 17.19 14.14
CA ARG A 15 -2.99 16.00 15.01
C ARG A 15 -2.26 14.88 14.27
N SER A 16 -1.35 14.21 14.98
CA SER A 16 -0.67 13.02 14.45
C SER A 16 -1.70 11.91 14.18
N GLY A 17 -1.69 11.33 12.98
CA GLY A 17 -2.58 10.23 12.56
C GLY A 17 -3.21 10.38 11.17
N ALA A 18 -3.01 11.51 10.47
CA ALA A 18 -3.46 11.72 9.08
C ALA A 18 -4.95 11.34 8.88
N ASP A 19 -5.25 10.50 7.87
CA ASP A 19 -6.60 10.03 7.54
C ASP A 19 -7.37 9.45 8.73
N TYR A 20 -6.68 8.77 9.64
CA TYR A 20 -7.31 8.20 10.82
C TYR A 20 -7.85 9.29 11.75
N SER A 21 -7.07 10.35 11.98
CA SER A 21 -7.46 11.45 12.87
C SER A 21 -8.65 12.22 12.32
N TYR A 22 -8.76 12.37 10.99
CA TYR A 22 -9.91 13.03 10.36
C TYR A 22 -11.20 12.22 10.52
N VAL A 23 -11.13 10.90 10.32
CA VAL A 23 -12.29 10.01 10.46
C VAL A 23 -12.68 9.85 11.93
N TYR A 24 -11.71 9.83 12.83
CA TYR A 24 -11.94 9.78 14.28
C TYR A 24 -12.70 11.02 14.77
N GLU A 25 -12.30 12.22 14.33
CA GLU A 25 -12.96 13.47 14.75
C GLU A 25 -14.37 13.62 14.14
N ALA A 26 -14.55 13.22 12.88
CA ALA A 26 -15.82 13.38 12.17
C ALA A 26 -16.88 12.33 12.53
N PHE A 27 -16.49 11.07 12.74
CA PHE A 27 -17.41 9.94 12.91
C PHE A 27 -17.24 9.20 14.25
N GLY A 28 -16.29 9.62 15.09
CA GLY A 28 -16.04 9.03 16.40
C GLY A 28 -15.11 7.80 16.39
N PRO A 29 -14.92 7.17 17.56
CA PRO A 29 -13.85 6.20 17.79
C PRO A 29 -14.00 4.88 17.03
N PHE A 30 -15.24 4.43 16.77
CA PHE A 30 -15.50 3.16 16.09
C PHE A 30 -15.10 3.20 14.60
N PHE A 31 -15.46 4.26 13.89
CA PHE A 31 -15.10 4.44 12.49
C PHE A 31 -13.62 4.75 12.30
N GLY A 32 -13.01 5.47 13.24
CA GLY A 32 -11.55 5.60 13.31
C GLY A 32 -10.87 4.23 13.35
N PHE A 33 -11.27 3.35 14.28
CA PHE A 33 -10.69 2.02 14.40
C PHE A 33 -10.82 1.20 13.11
N LEU A 34 -11.99 1.20 12.46
CA LEU A 34 -12.19 0.49 11.20
C LEU A 34 -11.26 1.01 10.08
N ARG A 35 -11.07 2.33 9.97
CA ARG A 35 -10.15 2.91 8.98
C ARG A 35 -8.71 2.48 9.21
N LEU A 36 -8.25 2.45 10.47
CA LEU A 36 -6.92 1.97 10.84
C LEU A 36 -6.78 0.45 10.61
N TRP A 37 -7.82 -0.31 10.94
CA TRP A 37 -7.84 -1.76 10.79
C TRP A 37 -7.69 -2.18 9.32
N ILE A 38 -8.44 -1.55 8.41
CA ILE A 38 -8.31 -1.79 6.97
C ILE A 38 -6.93 -1.37 6.47
N GLU A 39 -6.41 -0.25 6.96
CA GLU A 39 -5.08 0.24 6.57
C GLU A 39 -3.99 -0.77 6.92
N VAL A 40 -4.02 -1.30 8.15
CA VAL A 40 -3.00 -2.23 8.66
C VAL A 40 -3.14 -3.62 8.05
N ILE A 41 -4.36 -4.17 7.96
CA ILE A 41 -4.57 -5.54 7.49
C ILE A 41 -4.56 -5.67 5.98
N VAL A 42 -5.01 -4.64 5.25
CA VAL A 42 -5.18 -4.73 3.80
C VAL A 42 -4.21 -3.82 3.06
N ALA A 43 -4.27 -2.51 3.31
CA ALA A 43 -3.55 -1.55 2.46
C ALA A 43 -2.02 -1.73 2.52
N ARG A 44 -1.46 -1.82 3.73
CA ARG A 44 -0.02 -2.01 3.95
C ARG A 44 0.51 -3.31 3.31
N PRO A 45 0.00 -4.51 3.62
CA PRO A 45 0.54 -5.74 3.03
C PRO A 45 0.29 -5.82 1.53
N VAL A 46 -0.84 -5.33 1.02
CA VAL A 46 -1.11 -5.31 -0.43
C VAL A 46 -0.10 -4.42 -1.15
N SER A 47 0.21 -3.23 -0.62
CA SER A 47 1.23 -2.37 -1.22
C SER A 47 2.60 -3.04 -1.25
N ALA A 48 3.01 -3.69 -0.15
CA ALA A 48 4.28 -4.39 -0.07
C ALA A 48 4.35 -5.57 -1.05
N ALA A 49 3.28 -6.37 -1.14
CA ALA A 49 3.19 -7.51 -2.04
C ALA A 49 3.22 -7.10 -3.52
N ILE A 50 2.57 -5.99 -3.89
CA ILE A 50 2.61 -5.48 -5.26
C ILE A 50 4.04 -5.03 -5.59
N ILE A 51 4.69 -4.28 -4.70
CA ILE A 51 6.05 -3.79 -4.92
C ILE A 51 7.03 -4.97 -5.06
N SER A 52 6.95 -5.98 -4.19
CA SER A 52 7.82 -7.17 -4.27
C SER A 52 7.60 -7.96 -5.55
N MET A 53 6.35 -8.10 -5.99
CA MET A 53 6.01 -8.79 -7.24
C MET A 53 6.52 -8.03 -8.46
N VAL A 54 6.40 -6.71 -8.46
CA VAL A 54 6.94 -5.85 -9.53
C VAL A 54 8.47 -5.94 -9.54
N PHE A 55 9.12 -5.85 -8.38
CA PHE A 55 10.57 -6.00 -8.24
C PHE A 55 11.06 -7.34 -8.80
N ALA A 56 10.42 -8.46 -8.42
CA ALA A 56 10.76 -9.78 -8.93
C ALA A 56 10.62 -9.87 -10.47
N ASN A 57 9.56 -9.29 -11.05
CA ASN A 57 9.38 -9.25 -12.50
C ASN A 57 10.47 -8.44 -13.20
N TYR A 58 10.83 -7.27 -12.67
CA TYR A 58 11.91 -6.45 -13.24
C TYR A 58 13.29 -7.11 -13.10
N LEU A 59 13.53 -7.86 -12.03
CA LEU A 59 14.78 -8.59 -11.82
C LEU A 59 14.94 -9.78 -12.77
N LEU A 60 13.84 -10.48 -13.08
CA LEU A 60 13.85 -11.66 -13.94
C LEU A 60 13.88 -11.34 -15.44
N ARG A 61 13.41 -10.15 -15.85
CA ARG A 61 13.45 -9.69 -17.26
C ARG A 61 14.83 -9.80 -17.93
N PRO A 62 15.96 -9.34 -17.33
CA PRO A 62 17.27 -9.51 -17.92
C PRO A 62 17.81 -10.95 -17.85
N ALA A 63 17.35 -11.77 -16.89
CA ALA A 63 17.79 -13.15 -16.73
C ALA A 63 17.15 -14.10 -17.75
N PHE A 64 15.96 -13.77 -18.26
CA PHE A 64 15.23 -14.56 -19.26
C PHE A 64 14.86 -13.72 -20.49
N PRO A 65 15.84 -13.28 -21.30
CA PRO A 65 15.61 -12.38 -22.43
C PRO A 65 14.78 -13.00 -23.58
N THR A 66 14.65 -14.33 -23.62
CA THR A 66 13.93 -15.08 -24.67
C THR A 66 12.51 -15.50 -24.26
N CYS A 67 12.10 -15.30 -23.01
CA CYS A 67 10.77 -15.67 -22.53
C CYS A 67 9.89 -14.41 -22.40
N THR A 68 8.79 -14.36 -23.15
CA THR A 68 7.80 -13.26 -23.09
C THR A 68 7.13 -13.16 -21.71
N GLU A 69 7.04 -14.29 -20.99
CA GLU A 69 6.55 -14.36 -19.61
C GLU A 69 7.58 -15.05 -18.70
N SER A 70 7.91 -14.42 -17.57
CA SER A 70 8.73 -15.04 -16.54
C SER A 70 7.95 -16.17 -15.86
N PRO A 71 8.57 -17.32 -15.54
CA PRO A 71 7.85 -18.45 -14.97
C PRO A 71 7.16 -18.04 -13.66
N PRO A 72 5.84 -18.28 -13.51
CA PRO A 72 5.06 -17.76 -12.38
C PRO A 72 5.52 -18.32 -11.05
N ALA A 73 6.14 -19.50 -11.03
CA ALA A 73 6.78 -20.07 -9.85
C ALA A 73 8.01 -19.27 -9.40
N ALA A 74 8.85 -18.80 -10.33
CA ALA A 74 10.05 -18.03 -10.00
C ALA A 74 9.69 -16.62 -9.50
N VAL A 75 8.71 -15.97 -10.15
CA VAL A 75 8.19 -14.67 -9.69
C VAL A 75 7.59 -14.79 -8.30
N ARG A 76 6.80 -15.85 -8.03
CA ARG A 76 6.21 -16.09 -6.71
C ARG A 76 7.25 -16.40 -5.65
N LEU A 77 8.24 -17.24 -5.94
CA LEU A 77 9.31 -17.56 -5.00
C LEU A 77 10.14 -16.32 -4.63
N LEU A 78 10.55 -15.53 -5.63
CA LEU A 78 11.28 -14.28 -5.37
C LEU A 78 10.41 -13.27 -4.62
N ALA A 79 9.14 -13.12 -5.00
CA ALA A 79 8.22 -12.23 -4.30
C ALA A 79 7.99 -12.66 -2.84
N CYS A 80 7.89 -13.97 -2.55
CA CYS A 80 7.77 -14.49 -1.18
C CYS A 80 9.04 -14.31 -0.34
N VAL A 81 10.22 -14.28 -0.95
CA VAL A 81 11.49 -14.01 -0.25
C VAL A 81 11.65 -12.51 0.03
N CYS A 82 11.08 -11.65 -0.81
CA CYS A 82 11.19 -10.19 -0.69
C CYS A 82 10.15 -9.54 0.23
N VAL A 83 9.10 -10.27 0.64
CA VAL A 83 8.09 -9.84 1.62
C VAL A 83 8.49 -10.32 3.01
#